data_AF-A0A2S1QV76-F1
#
_entry.id   AF-A0A2S1QV76-F1
#
_cell.length_a   1.000
_cell.length_b   1.000
_cell.length_c   1.000
_cell.angle_alpha   90.00
_cell.angle_beta   90.00
_cell.angle_gamma   90.00
#
_symmetry.space_group_name_H-M   'P 1'
#
loop_
_entity.id
_entity.type
_entity.pdbx_description
1 polymer ?
#
loop_
_entity_poly.entity_id
_entity_poly.type
_entity_poly.pdbx_seq_one_letter_code
_entity_poly.pdbx_strand_id
1 'polypeptide(L)' 'MNTLQHTVEDYKLFEAIADIAFIAGQKGFFSGDSREDIAEIIRWGKEFEAIHEDTDWDEVDYTAAVEAFAANKLRIDLH' A
#
# COMPACT_ATOMS: atom_id res chain seq x y z
N MET A 1 4.30 -9.11 28.59
CA MET A 1 3.89 -9.12 27.17
C MET A 1 3.38 -7.73 26.85
N ASN A 2 4.11 -6.98 26.03
CA ASN A 2 3.82 -5.58 25.70
C ASN A 2 2.75 -5.54 24.60
N THR A 3 1.49 -5.46 25.01
CA THR A 3 0.32 -5.51 24.11
C THR A 3 0.27 -4.34 23.11
N LEU A 4 1.03 -3.26 23.35
CA LEU A 4 1.06 -2.05 22.53
C LEU A 4 1.90 -2.20 21.25
N GLN A 5 2.86 -3.12 21.23
CA GLN A 5 3.75 -3.32 20.08
C GLN A 5 3.06 -4.09 18.96
N HIS A 6 2.20 -5.06 19.33
CA HIS A 6 1.32 -5.76 18.39
C HIS A 6 0.33 -4.82 17.69
N THR A 7 -0.24 -3.84 18.42
CA THR A 7 -1.26 -2.96 17.82
C THR A 7 -0.73 -2.02 16.74
N VAL A 8 0.58 -1.72 16.68
CA VAL A 8 1.12 -0.84 15.62
C VAL A 8 1.51 -1.65 14.38
N GLU A 9 2.07 -2.85 14.54
CA GLU A 9 2.34 -3.76 13.43
C GLU A 9 1.05 -4.31 12.78
N ASP A 10 0.02 -4.54 13.60
CA ASP A 10 -1.26 -5.10 13.13
C ASP A 10 -2.02 -4.18 12.15
N TYR A 11 -1.69 -2.87 12.08
CA TYR A 11 -2.34 -1.92 11.16
C TYR A 11 -1.51 -1.53 9.93
N LYS A 12 -0.19 -1.81 9.87
CA LYS A 12 0.66 -1.36 8.75
C LYS A 12 0.13 -1.79 7.39
N LEU A 13 -0.24 -3.07 7.26
CA LEU A 13 -0.85 -3.59 6.04
C LEU A 13 -2.17 -2.88 5.70
N PHE A 14 -3.00 -2.55 6.68
CA PHE A 14 -4.27 -1.85 6.44
C PHE A 14 -4.06 -0.39 6.07
N GLU A 15 -3.07 0.27 6.64
CA GLU A 15 -2.63 1.62 6.28
C GLU A 15 -2.11 1.65 4.84
N ALA A 16 -1.18 0.76 4.49
CA ALA A 16 -0.67 0.63 3.13
C ALA A 16 -1.79 0.37 2.11
N ILE A 17 -2.74 -0.53 2.43
CA ILE A 17 -3.91 -0.79 1.57
C ILE A 17 -4.76 0.48 1.41
N ALA A 18 -5.01 1.23 2.49
CA ALA A 18 -5.82 2.43 2.46
C ALA A 18 -5.14 3.56 1.67
N ASP A 19 -3.83 3.76 1.87
CA ASP A 19 -3.03 4.75 1.15
C ASP A 19 -3.01 4.46 -0.35
N ILE A 20 -2.71 3.21 -0.72
CA ILE A 20 -2.70 2.77 -2.11
C ILE A 20 -4.08 2.93 -2.74
N ALA A 21 -5.16 2.55 -2.05
CA ALA A 21 -6.52 2.72 -2.53
C ALA A 21 -6.88 4.20 -2.76
N PHE A 22 -6.47 5.07 -1.83
CA PHE A 22 -6.69 6.51 -1.94
C PHE A 22 -5.97 7.09 -3.16
N ILE A 23 -4.69 6.76 -3.35
CA ILE A 23 -3.89 7.22 -4.48
C ILE A 23 -4.47 6.69 -5.81
N ALA A 24 -4.81 5.40 -5.86
CA ALA A 24 -5.45 4.78 -7.04
C ALA A 24 -6.76 5.48 -7.40
N GLY A 25 -7.60 5.76 -6.41
CA GLY A 25 -8.84 6.52 -6.59
C GLY A 25 -8.61 7.94 -7.12
N GLN A 26 -7.60 8.66 -6.61
CA GLN A 26 -7.21 9.98 -7.12
C GLN A 26 -6.76 9.95 -8.59
N LYS A 27 -6.25 8.81 -9.07
CA LYS A 27 -5.85 8.60 -10.46
C LYS A 27 -6.96 8.05 -11.35
N GLY A 28 -8.15 7.79 -10.80
CA GLY A 28 -9.27 7.22 -11.55
C GLY A 28 -9.07 5.75 -11.93
N PHE A 29 -8.29 5.01 -11.15
CA PHE A 29 -8.10 3.57 -11.34
C PHE A 29 -9.43 2.84 -11.17
N PHE A 30 -9.89 2.21 -12.24
CA PHE A 30 -11.08 1.37 -12.25
C PHE A 30 -11.02 0.44 -13.47
N SER A 31 -10.93 -0.87 -13.25
CA SER A 31 -10.88 -1.87 -14.33
C SER A 31 -12.24 -2.15 -14.97
N GLY A 32 -13.34 -1.74 -14.32
CA GLY A 32 -14.69 -2.18 -14.65
C GLY A 32 -15.28 -3.14 -13.61
N ASP A 33 -14.44 -3.75 -12.75
CA ASP A 33 -14.87 -4.60 -11.63
C ASP A 33 -14.17 -4.19 -10.33
N SER A 34 -14.97 -3.61 -9.42
CA SER A 34 -14.49 -3.20 -8.08
C SER A 34 -13.86 -4.34 -7.26
N ARG A 35 -14.29 -5.60 -7.45
CA ARG A 35 -13.75 -6.75 -6.70
C ARG A 35 -12.37 -7.14 -7.21
N GLU A 36 -12.11 -6.99 -8.51
CA GLU A 36 -10.79 -7.18 -9.10
C GLU A 36 -9.84 -6.08 -8.63
N ASP A 37 -10.29 -4.81 -8.67
CA ASP A 37 -9.49 -3.65 -8.23
C ASP A 37 -9.11 -3.77 -6.75
N ILE A 38 -10.06 -4.11 -5.87
CA ILE A 38 -9.80 -4.31 -4.45
C ILE A 38 -8.82 -5.47 -4.23
N ALA A 39 -8.97 -6.57 -4.98
CA ALA A 39 -8.06 -7.71 -4.86
C ALA A 39 -6.64 -7.37 -5.30
N GLU A 40 -6.48 -6.54 -6.34
CA GLU A 40 -5.19 -6.04 -6.80
C GLU A 40 -4.54 -5.10 -5.76
N ILE A 41 -5.30 -4.15 -5.20
CA ILE A 41 -4.80 -3.24 -4.15
C ILE A 41 -4.36 -4.03 -2.90
N ILE A 42 -5.10 -5.08 -2.50
CA ILE A 42 -4.68 -5.95 -1.39
C ILE A 42 -3.37 -6.68 -1.71
N ARG A 43 -3.18 -7.12 -2.96
CA ARG A 43 -1.90 -7.72 -3.40
C ARG A 43 -0.77 -6.71 -3.31
N TRP A 44 -1.00 -5.48 -3.78
CA TRP A 44 -0.02 -4.39 -3.71
C TRP A 44 0.36 -4.02 -2.29
N GLY A 45 -0.62 -3.92 -1.36
CA GLY A 45 -0.33 -3.67 0.04
C GLY A 45 0.56 -4.75 0.67
N LYS A 46 0.30 -6.02 0.38
CA LYS A 46 1.15 -7.14 0.85
C LYS A 46 2.56 -7.08 0.26
N GLU A 47 2.67 -6.73 -1.01
CA GLU A 47 3.97 -6.57 -1.66
C GLU A 47 4.75 -5.39 -1.10
N PHE A 48 4.08 -4.27 -0.82
CA PHE A 48 4.68 -3.11 -0.19
C PHE A 48 5.27 -3.47 1.19
N GLU A 49 4.49 -4.16 2.04
CA GLU A 49 4.97 -4.61 3.34
C GLU A 49 6.15 -5.58 3.22
N ALA A 50 6.11 -6.51 2.26
CA ALA A 50 7.20 -7.47 2.06
C ALA A 50 8.49 -6.81 1.55
N ILE A 51 8.39 -5.80 0.68
CA ILE A 51 9.56 -5.04 0.18
C ILE A 51 10.19 -4.22 1.31
N HIS A 52 9.38 -3.74 2.26
CA HIS A 52 9.81 -2.82 3.31
C HIS A 52 9.88 -3.45 4.70
N GLU A 53 9.90 -4.78 4.81
CA GLU A 53 9.94 -5.51 6.09
C GLU A 53 11.08 -5.02 7.00
N ASP A 54 12.25 -4.76 6.40
CA ASP A 54 13.46 -4.30 7.08
C ASP A 54 13.75 -2.80 6.91
N THR A 55 12.77 -2.01 6.43
CA THR A 55 12.99 -0.57 6.22
C THR A 55 13.00 0.20 7.53
N ASP A 56 14.04 1.01 7.73
CA ASP A 56 14.08 2.00 8.80
C ASP A 56 13.28 3.24 8.40
N TRP A 57 12.06 3.35 8.94
CA TRP A 57 11.16 4.48 8.70
C TRP A 57 11.56 5.77 9.42
N ASP A 58 12.56 5.75 10.30
CA ASP A 58 13.15 6.98 10.85
C ASP A 58 14.13 7.62 9.83
N GLU A 59 14.64 6.84 8.86
CA GLU A 59 15.53 7.30 7.79
C GLU A 59 14.81 7.50 6.44
N VAL A 60 13.72 6.77 6.22
CA VAL A 60 12.95 6.78 4.96
C VAL A 60 11.56 7.38 5.18
N ASP A 61 11.17 8.32 4.33
CA ASP A 61 9.82 8.89 4.34
C ASP A 61 8.80 7.86 3.83
N TYR A 62 7.97 7.34 4.75
CA TYR A 62 6.90 6.39 4.44
C TYR A 62 5.90 6.94 3.40
N THR A 63 5.46 8.20 3.53
CA THR A 63 4.48 8.78 2.61
C THR A 63 5.05 8.86 1.20
N ALA A 64 6.30 9.31 1.07
CA ALA A 64 6.96 9.33 -0.24
C ALA A 64 7.14 7.92 -0.82
N ALA A 65 7.45 6.92 0.02
CA ALA A 65 7.63 5.54 -0.40
C ALA A 65 6.33 4.90 -0.92
N VAL A 66 5.22 5.03 -0.18
CA VAL A 66 3.92 4.47 -0.57
C VAL A 66 3.35 5.18 -1.81
N GLU A 67 3.53 6.50 -1.92
CA GLU A 67 3.16 7.27 -3.11
C GLU A 67 3.93 6.82 -4.35
N ALA A 68 5.26 6.66 -4.25
CA ALA A 68 6.09 6.20 -5.35
C ALA A 68 5.74 4.78 -5.77
N PHE A 69 5.51 3.88 -4.80
CA PHE A 69 5.10 2.51 -5.05
C PHE A 69 3.76 2.44 -5.79
N ALA A 70 2.73 3.11 -5.27
CA ALA A 70 1.40 3.16 -5.88
C ALA A 70 1.44 3.78 -7.29
N ALA A 71 2.18 4.88 -7.47
CA ALA A 71 2.34 5.51 -8.78
C ALA A 71 3.02 4.59 -9.81
N ASN A 72 4.01 3.79 -9.37
CA ASN A 72 4.68 2.82 -10.23
C ASN A 72 3.74 1.69 -10.65
N LYS A 73 2.95 1.13 -9.72
CA LYS A 73 1.94 0.10 -10.02
C LYS A 73 0.93 0.60 -11.06
N LEU A 74 0.38 1.79 -10.83
CA LEU A 74 -0.63 2.39 -11.71
C LEU A 74 -0.08 2.73 -13.12
N ARG A 75 1.23 2.90 -13.29
CA ARG A 75 1.84 3.08 -14.61
C ARG A 75 1.97 1.78 -15.40
N ILE A 76 2.11 0.65 -14.70
CA ILE A 76 2.32 -0.67 -15.33
C ILE A 76 0.98 -1.21 -15.86
N ASP A 77 -0.13 -0.91 -15.18
CA ASP A 77 -1.48 -1.40 -15.54
C ASP A 77 -2.26 -0.50 -16.52
N LEU A 78 -1.68 0.59 -17.01
CA LEU A 78 -2.29 1.47 -18.03
C LEU A 78 -2.12 0.95 -19.48
N HIS A 79 -1.90 -0.34 -19.68
CA HIS A 79 -1.68 -0.97 -20.99
C HIS A 79 -2.72 -2.03 -21.36
#